data_AF-A0A1J7IYB3-F1
#
_entry.id   AF-A0A1J7IYB3-F1
#
_cell.length_a   1.000
_cell.length_b   1.000
_cell.length_c   1.000
_cell.angle_alpha   90.00
_cell.angle_beta   90.00
_cell.angle_gamma   90.00
#
_symmetry.space_group_name_H-M   'P 1'
#
loop_
_entity.id
_entity.type
_entity.pdbx_description
1 polymer ?
#
loop_
_entity_poly.entity_id
_entity_poly.type
_entity_poly.pdbx_seq_one_letter_code
_entity_poly.pdbx_strand_id
1 'polypeptide(L)'
;MEETETSNKRKKLDHLDGSTQEEENCQHIDEPVKYPIDDLLVKPGPDDPVFTARPSPLRDFNVSMDCVGDLLKIWDFCTSFAKLLNLCPYSLEDFENAIRHRESNVVLLVESHAALFRVLINDDGEYSTFLRKRRPKHKITMINWSEYLSDFMEMINIPGLRQFEATIKRGRYGFLDVNAKLEILSVLVDRVLETGIFRKRMDELIEQRQALGASRREEALEDGRKRRKEKEQLKAEPESNGVVDGHHLNSASVSTNNNHIMQNGDMGEIKPSRNDTPGRSGIKHSNPASKKIQKKLTSELEEPAENGKEVSSKKLQQQLKDDKDPSEKNSVEQRRAYYEREMEKRLISRSPLGKDRDYNRYWWFPRDWRIFVESSDSKEWGYYSSKEEVDALMGSLNCKGERERALQKQLGICYNSLCSELQKKSKDLMHKVEADESVVRRSTRVRAPPQQNPANAFLRYVNKWKEE
;
A
#
# COMPACT_ATOMS: atom_id res chain seq x y z
N MET A 1 45.47 -59.60 38.81
CA MET A 1 45.00 -58.20 38.74
C MET A 1 43.81 -58.18 37.79
N GLU A 2 42.82 -59.07 38.00
CA GLU A 2 41.78 -58.97 39.04
C GLU A 2 40.85 -57.79 38.71
N GLU A 3 39.66 -58.00 38.14
CA GLU A 3 38.53 -58.84 38.60
C GLU A 3 38.01 -58.49 39.99
N THR A 4 36.82 -57.89 40.03
CA THR A 4 35.75 -58.25 40.96
C THR A 4 34.39 -58.02 40.28
N GLU A 5 33.69 -59.09 39.89
CA GLU A 5 32.24 -59.05 39.68
C GLU A 5 31.51 -59.26 41.02
N THR A 6 30.29 -58.73 41.19
CA THR A 6 29.21 -59.44 41.95
C THR A 6 27.80 -59.06 41.47
N SER A 7 27.42 -59.69 40.37
CA SER A 7 26.10 -60.25 40.04
C SER A 7 24.94 -60.19 41.09
N ASN A 8 23.77 -59.73 40.61
CA ASN A 8 22.39 -60.22 40.88
C ASN A 8 21.74 -60.23 42.29
N LYS A 9 20.50 -59.72 42.32
CA LYS A 9 19.31 -60.55 42.62
C LYS A 9 17.99 -59.98 42.06
N ARG A 10 17.21 -60.82 41.37
CA ARG A 10 15.82 -60.56 40.96
C ARG A 10 14.83 -61.11 42.00
N LYS A 11 13.64 -60.50 42.11
CA LYS A 11 12.42 -61.20 42.53
C LYS A 11 11.16 -60.64 41.84
N LYS A 12 10.52 -61.50 41.04
CA LYS A 12 9.05 -61.56 40.85
C LYS A 12 8.43 -62.17 42.12
N LEU A 13 7.14 -62.14 42.41
CA LEU A 13 5.92 -61.65 41.74
C LEU A 13 4.96 -61.20 42.88
N ASP A 14 3.91 -60.42 42.60
CA ASP A 14 2.51 -60.79 42.87
C ASP A 14 1.54 -59.69 42.43
N HIS A 15 0.26 -60.03 42.34
CA HIS A 15 -0.75 -59.33 41.54
C HIS A 15 -2.06 -59.27 42.33
N LEU A 16 -2.64 -58.07 42.44
CA LEU A 16 -3.99 -57.87 42.96
C LEU A 16 -4.62 -56.66 42.28
N ASP A 17 -5.93 -56.76 42.08
CA ASP A 17 -6.74 -55.93 41.19
C ASP A 17 -7.30 -54.68 41.89
N GLY A 18 -7.70 -53.66 41.14
CA GLY A 18 -8.19 -52.39 41.71
C GLY A 18 -8.31 -51.25 40.69
N SER A 19 -9.41 -51.24 39.93
CA SER A 19 -9.76 -50.14 39.03
C SER A 19 -9.98 -48.81 39.76
N THR A 20 -9.50 -47.69 39.19
CA THR A 20 -10.35 -46.63 38.62
C THR A 20 -9.54 -45.87 37.56
N GLN A 21 -10.05 -45.78 36.33
CA GLN A 21 -9.60 -44.77 35.37
C GLN A 21 -10.51 -43.53 35.53
N GLU A 22 -9.96 -42.40 35.96
CA GLU A 22 -10.60 -41.11 35.73
C GLU A 22 -10.06 -40.55 34.41
N GLU A 23 -10.68 -40.96 33.30
CA GLU A 23 -10.47 -40.33 32.00
C GLU A 23 -11.11 -38.94 32.01
N GLU A 24 -10.34 -37.92 32.40
CA GLU A 24 -10.68 -36.51 32.12
C GLU A 24 -10.60 -36.26 30.60
N ASN A 25 -11.62 -36.76 29.90
CA ASN A 25 -11.87 -36.54 28.49
C ASN A 25 -12.33 -35.10 28.26
N CYS A 26 -11.41 -34.17 28.47
CA CYS A 26 -11.56 -32.76 28.16
C CYS A 26 -11.64 -32.57 26.64
N GLN A 27 -12.80 -32.90 26.09
CA GLN A 27 -13.21 -32.50 24.74
C GLN A 27 -13.28 -30.98 24.69
N HIS A 28 -12.13 -30.37 24.40
CA HIS A 28 -12.06 -29.00 23.94
C HIS A 28 -12.84 -28.92 22.62
N ILE A 29 -14.10 -28.51 22.73
CA ILE A 29 -14.87 -27.97 21.61
C ILE A 29 -14.20 -26.63 21.29
N ASP A 30 -13.12 -26.67 20.50
CA ASP A 30 -12.47 -25.48 19.98
C ASP A 30 -13.51 -24.71 19.16
N GLU A 31 -13.96 -23.57 19.68
CA GLU A 31 -14.93 -22.72 18.99
C GLU A 31 -14.40 -22.35 17.60
N PRO A 32 -15.24 -22.40 16.54
CA PRO A 32 -14.77 -22.25 15.17
C PRO A 32 -14.15 -20.87 14.94
N VAL A 33 -12.81 -20.85 14.93
CA VAL A 33 -11.99 -19.62 14.90
C VAL A 33 -12.36 -18.77 13.70
N LYS A 34 -12.97 -17.62 13.97
CA LYS A 34 -13.48 -16.71 12.93
C LYS A 34 -12.35 -15.86 12.36
N TYR A 35 -11.80 -16.29 11.23
CA TYR A 35 -10.77 -15.53 10.51
C TYR A 35 -11.31 -14.19 9.94
N PRO A 36 -10.48 -13.13 9.90
CA PRO A 36 -9.05 -13.14 10.23
C PRO A 36 -8.80 -13.08 11.73
N ILE A 37 -7.58 -13.37 12.15
CA ILE A 37 -7.08 -13.12 13.51
C ILE A 37 -5.69 -12.47 13.44
N ASP A 38 -5.07 -12.11 14.57
CA ASP A 38 -3.67 -11.68 14.56
C ASP A 38 -2.78 -12.77 13.94
N ASP A 39 -1.92 -12.37 13.02
CA ASP A 39 -1.04 -13.23 12.24
C ASP A 39 -0.15 -14.15 13.10
N LEU A 40 0.18 -13.74 14.33
CA LEU A 40 0.94 -14.55 15.29
C LEU A 40 0.11 -15.63 16.02
N LEU A 41 -1.23 -15.54 15.95
CA LEU A 41 -2.17 -16.50 16.52
C LEU A 41 -2.67 -17.53 15.48
N VAL A 42 -2.29 -17.37 14.21
CA VAL A 42 -2.68 -18.28 13.12
C VAL A 42 -1.97 -19.61 13.25
N LYS A 43 -2.69 -20.63 13.69
CA LYS A 43 -2.24 -22.03 13.66
C LYS A 43 -2.38 -22.61 12.24
N PRO A 44 -1.44 -23.44 11.76
CA PRO A 44 -1.63 -24.26 10.57
C PRO A 44 -2.82 -25.21 10.74
N GLY A 45 -3.67 -25.34 9.73
CA GLY A 45 -4.76 -26.30 9.65
C GLY A 45 -4.61 -27.25 8.45
N PRO A 46 -5.37 -28.36 8.42
CA PRO A 46 -5.27 -29.36 7.34
C PRO A 46 -5.75 -28.81 5.98
N ASP A 47 -6.67 -27.86 5.98
CA ASP A 47 -7.22 -27.22 4.76
C ASP A 47 -6.44 -25.98 4.30
N ASP A 48 -5.26 -25.69 4.87
CA ASP A 48 -4.45 -24.56 4.42
C ASP A 48 -3.84 -24.80 3.02
N PRO A 49 -3.75 -23.77 2.17
CA PRO A 49 -3.04 -23.87 0.90
C PRO A 49 -1.55 -24.10 1.15
N VAL A 50 -0.89 -24.78 0.20
CA VAL A 50 0.57 -24.93 0.24
C VAL A 50 1.24 -23.58 -0.01
N PHE A 51 1.57 -22.88 1.06
CA PHE A 51 2.28 -21.60 1.02
C PHE A 51 3.68 -21.78 0.41
N THR A 52 4.09 -20.84 -0.45
CA THR A 52 5.47 -20.78 -0.93
C THR A 52 6.41 -20.33 0.20
N ALA A 53 7.66 -20.78 0.17
CA ALA A 53 8.69 -20.23 1.04
C ALA A 53 8.83 -18.72 0.77
N ARG A 54 8.89 -17.90 1.83
CA ARG A 54 9.07 -16.45 1.69
C ARG A 54 10.46 -16.18 1.06
N PRO A 55 10.56 -15.50 -0.08
CA PRO A 55 11.84 -15.14 -0.68
C PRO A 55 12.61 -14.18 0.24
N SER A 56 13.94 -14.26 0.23
CA SER A 56 14.78 -13.25 0.88
C SER A 56 14.89 -12.03 -0.03
N PRO A 57 14.66 -10.79 0.47
CA PRO A 57 14.81 -9.60 -0.33
C PRO A 57 16.29 -9.32 -0.65
N LEU A 58 16.54 -8.78 -1.84
CA LEU A 58 17.84 -8.23 -2.25
C LEU A 58 18.18 -6.99 -1.43
N ARG A 59 19.47 -6.76 -1.18
CA ARG A 59 19.98 -5.70 -0.27
C ARG A 59 21.23 -4.99 -0.81
N ASP A 60 21.52 -5.16 -2.09
CA ASP A 60 22.68 -4.66 -2.83
C ASP A 60 22.54 -3.18 -3.26
N PHE A 61 21.98 -2.35 -2.38
CA PHE A 61 21.93 -0.90 -2.56
C PHE A 61 23.33 -0.31 -2.75
N ASN A 62 23.46 0.73 -3.56
CA ASN A 62 24.74 1.41 -3.71
C ASN A 62 25.11 2.25 -2.47
N VAL A 63 24.14 2.69 -1.67
CA VAL A 63 24.38 3.41 -0.41
C VAL A 63 24.45 2.46 0.79
N SER A 64 25.00 2.93 1.92
CA SER A 64 24.99 2.16 3.17
C SER A 64 23.56 2.02 3.71
N MET A 65 23.29 0.98 4.50
CA MET A 65 21.92 0.59 4.87
C MET A 65 21.19 1.67 5.70
N ASP A 66 21.93 2.40 6.52
CA ASP A 66 21.49 3.60 7.25
C ASP A 66 21.01 4.72 6.32
N CYS A 67 21.58 4.85 5.14
CA CYS A 67 21.25 5.87 4.15
C CYS A 67 19.95 5.58 3.37
N VAL A 68 19.49 4.32 3.30
CA VAL A 68 18.50 3.88 2.31
C VAL A 68 17.13 4.53 2.52
N GLY A 69 16.69 4.69 3.78
CA GLY A 69 15.41 5.33 4.10
C GLY A 69 15.34 6.78 3.63
N ASP A 70 16.38 7.58 3.94
CA ASP A 70 16.45 8.99 3.53
C ASP A 70 16.63 9.14 2.02
N LEU A 71 17.46 8.30 1.39
CA LEU A 71 17.59 8.22 -0.07
C LEU A 71 16.23 8.00 -0.74
N LEU A 72 15.45 7.02 -0.27
CA LEU A 72 14.12 6.71 -0.80
C LEU A 72 13.12 7.85 -0.56
N LYS A 73 13.11 8.45 0.65
CA LYS A 73 12.28 9.62 1.00
C LYS A 73 12.54 10.80 0.04
N ILE A 74 13.81 11.15 -0.16
CA ILE A 74 14.22 12.28 -1.00
C ILE A 74 13.95 11.99 -2.48
N TRP A 75 14.29 10.80 -2.97
CA TRP A 75 14.04 10.40 -4.35
C TRP A 75 12.55 10.36 -4.68
N ASP A 76 11.72 9.79 -3.80
CA ASP A 76 10.27 9.76 -4.01
C ASP A 76 9.65 11.16 -3.96
N PHE A 77 10.10 12.03 -3.07
CA PHE A 77 9.67 13.43 -3.07
C PHE A 77 10.04 14.13 -4.39
N CYS A 78 11.31 14.11 -4.76
CA CYS A 78 11.80 14.79 -5.96
C CYS A 78 11.13 14.27 -7.24
N THR A 79 10.87 12.96 -7.32
CA THR A 79 10.23 12.38 -8.51
C THR A 79 8.71 12.46 -8.48
N SER A 80 8.03 12.34 -7.34
CA SER A 80 6.57 12.54 -7.23
C SER A 80 6.18 13.99 -7.53
N PHE A 81 6.89 14.96 -6.92
CA PHE A 81 6.65 16.40 -7.13
C PHE A 81 7.46 17.00 -8.28
N ALA A 82 8.10 16.18 -9.11
CA ALA A 82 8.94 16.57 -10.26
C ALA A 82 8.35 17.70 -11.15
N LYS A 83 7.03 17.68 -11.38
CA LYS A 83 6.32 18.72 -12.15
C LYS A 83 6.19 20.07 -11.41
N LEU A 84 6.07 20.06 -10.10
CA LEU A 84 5.99 21.27 -9.26
C LEU A 84 7.39 21.85 -8.99
N LEU A 85 8.41 20.98 -9.02
CA LEU A 85 9.82 21.32 -8.86
C LEU A 85 10.50 21.81 -10.15
N ASN A 86 9.85 21.69 -11.31
CA ASN A 86 10.44 21.90 -12.64
C ASN A 86 11.77 21.12 -12.80
N LEU A 87 11.66 19.81 -12.56
CA LEU A 87 12.76 18.84 -12.48
C LEU A 87 12.37 17.57 -13.26
N CYS A 88 13.08 17.22 -14.33
CA CYS A 88 12.82 15.97 -15.05
C CYS A 88 13.03 14.73 -14.16
N PRO A 89 12.22 13.66 -14.36
CA PRO A 89 12.39 12.43 -13.61
C PRO A 89 13.70 11.71 -13.97
N TYR A 90 14.31 11.09 -12.96
CA TYR A 90 15.48 10.22 -13.02
C TYR A 90 15.21 8.94 -12.22
N SER A 91 15.95 7.87 -12.49
CA SER A 91 15.76 6.61 -11.77
C SER A 91 16.37 6.65 -10.35
N LEU A 92 16.05 5.65 -9.51
CA LEU A 92 16.67 5.54 -8.20
C LEU A 92 18.17 5.25 -8.33
N GLU A 93 18.56 4.41 -9.29
CA GLU A 93 19.97 4.10 -9.56
C GLU A 93 20.76 5.34 -10.02
N ASP A 94 20.16 6.21 -10.84
CA ASP A 94 20.79 7.48 -11.24
C ASP A 94 21.02 8.39 -10.01
N PHE A 95 20.07 8.43 -9.07
CA PHE A 95 20.18 9.23 -7.85
C PHE A 95 21.21 8.65 -6.87
N GLU A 96 21.21 7.34 -6.65
CA GLU A 96 22.22 6.61 -5.86
C GLU A 96 23.64 6.90 -6.35
N ASN A 97 23.88 6.72 -7.65
CA ASN A 97 25.19 6.94 -8.25
C ASN A 97 25.60 8.42 -8.18
N ALA A 98 24.64 9.35 -8.40
CA ALA A 98 24.89 10.77 -8.26
C ALA A 98 25.31 11.16 -6.83
N ILE A 99 24.62 10.67 -5.79
CA ILE A 99 24.94 10.95 -4.38
C ILE A 99 26.32 10.39 -3.99
N ARG A 100 26.66 9.17 -4.43
CA ARG A 100 28.01 8.59 -4.21
C ARG A 100 29.13 9.33 -4.94
N HIS A 101 28.82 10.07 -6.00
CA HIS A 101 29.83 10.66 -6.85
C HIS A 101 30.67 11.73 -6.14
N ARG A 102 31.96 11.82 -6.51
CA ARG A 102 32.94 12.71 -5.87
C ARG A 102 33.12 14.06 -6.58
N GLU A 103 32.58 14.21 -7.80
CA GLU A 103 32.54 15.50 -8.48
C GLU A 103 31.47 16.41 -7.87
N SER A 104 31.75 17.72 -7.81
CA SER A 104 30.84 18.68 -7.16
C SER A 104 29.75 19.22 -8.08
N ASN A 105 29.88 19.04 -9.40
CA ASN A 105 29.01 19.64 -10.41
C ASN A 105 28.14 18.61 -11.15
N VAL A 106 27.79 17.50 -10.48
CA VAL A 106 26.90 16.47 -11.04
C VAL A 106 25.52 17.09 -11.31
N VAL A 107 25.16 17.22 -12.59
CA VAL A 107 23.99 17.99 -13.04
C VAL A 107 22.70 17.58 -12.35
N LEU A 108 22.50 16.28 -12.11
CA LEU A 108 21.34 15.74 -11.38
C LEU A 108 21.22 16.35 -9.97
N LEU A 109 22.29 16.37 -9.19
CA LEU A 109 22.27 16.95 -7.84
C LEU A 109 22.13 18.47 -7.86
N VAL A 110 22.80 19.14 -8.81
CA VAL A 110 22.74 20.61 -8.93
C VAL A 110 21.34 21.08 -9.32
N GLU A 111 20.70 20.43 -10.29
CA GLU A 111 19.32 20.71 -10.68
C GLU A 111 18.33 20.37 -9.56
N SER A 112 18.57 19.32 -8.79
CA SER A 112 17.73 18.95 -7.63
C SER A 112 17.79 20.02 -6.52
N HIS A 113 19.00 20.48 -6.15
CA HIS A 113 19.15 21.59 -5.21
C HIS A 113 18.54 22.88 -5.75
N ALA A 114 18.81 23.22 -7.01
CA ALA A 114 18.25 24.42 -7.64
C ALA A 114 16.72 24.37 -7.70
N ALA A 115 16.12 23.20 -7.91
CA ALA A 115 14.68 23.00 -7.87
C ALA A 115 14.10 23.31 -6.48
N LEU A 116 14.67 22.73 -5.42
CA LEU A 116 14.24 22.99 -4.03
C LEU A 116 14.42 24.46 -3.66
N PHE A 117 15.57 25.06 -3.97
CA PHE A 117 15.83 26.48 -3.68
C PHE A 117 14.92 27.44 -4.45
N ARG A 118 14.50 27.13 -5.70
CA ARG A 118 13.50 27.95 -6.42
C ARG A 118 12.19 28.05 -5.64
N VAL A 119 11.75 26.97 -4.98
CA VAL A 119 10.55 27.01 -4.13
C VAL A 119 10.80 27.90 -2.91
N LEU A 120 11.89 27.68 -2.18
CA LEU A 120 12.23 28.43 -0.96
C LEU A 120 12.52 29.93 -1.19
N ILE A 121 12.78 30.35 -2.44
CA ILE A 121 12.95 31.75 -2.86
C ILE A 121 11.62 32.37 -3.27
N ASN A 122 10.76 31.59 -3.95
CA ASN A 122 9.46 32.06 -4.43
C ASN A 122 8.39 32.10 -3.33
N ASP A 123 8.56 31.32 -2.26
CA ASP A 123 7.80 31.43 -1.01
C ASP A 123 8.38 32.60 -0.18
N ASP A 124 7.56 33.54 0.27
CA ASP A 124 7.98 34.74 1.04
C ASP A 124 8.44 34.44 2.49
N GLY A 125 8.97 33.23 2.72
CA GLY A 125 9.39 32.73 4.03
C GLY A 125 10.76 33.21 4.50
N GLU A 126 11.27 32.53 5.54
CA GLU A 126 12.53 32.88 6.22
C GLU A 126 13.73 32.91 5.26
N TYR A 127 13.83 31.93 4.36
CA TYR A 127 14.96 31.81 3.43
C TYR A 127 14.97 32.90 2.35
N SER A 128 13.82 33.21 1.75
CA SER A 128 13.70 34.34 0.82
C SER A 128 14.00 35.67 1.53
N THR A 129 13.54 35.83 2.77
CA THR A 129 13.86 36.99 3.64
C THR A 129 15.35 37.09 4.00
N PHE A 130 16.02 35.96 4.24
CA PHE A 130 17.47 35.90 4.49
C PHE A 130 18.27 36.24 3.22
N LEU A 131 17.97 35.59 2.10
CA LEU A 131 18.62 35.83 0.82
C LEU A 131 18.44 37.27 0.34
N ARG A 132 17.25 37.86 0.46
CA ARG A 132 16.98 39.24 0.02
C ARG A 132 17.90 40.28 0.68
N LYS A 133 18.42 40.01 1.89
CA LYS A 133 19.40 40.86 2.58
C LYS A 133 20.81 40.75 2.00
N ARG A 134 21.15 39.64 1.33
CA ARG A 134 22.48 39.36 0.73
C ARG A 134 22.49 39.54 -0.80
N ARG A 135 21.40 39.15 -1.48
CA ARG A 135 21.30 38.90 -2.92
C ARG A 135 19.90 39.32 -3.43
N PRO A 136 19.67 40.60 -3.82
CA PRO A 136 18.31 41.10 -4.10
C PRO A 136 17.55 40.45 -5.27
N LYS A 137 18.26 39.84 -6.24
CA LYS A 137 17.77 38.92 -7.29
C LYS A 137 18.95 38.32 -8.04
N HIS A 138 19.05 36.98 -8.10
CA HIS A 138 19.96 36.26 -8.98
C HIS A 138 19.31 34.93 -9.39
N LYS A 139 19.56 34.47 -10.63
CA LYS A 139 19.13 33.14 -11.10
C LYS A 139 20.11 32.07 -10.59
N ILE A 140 19.58 30.91 -10.19
CA ILE A 140 20.40 29.74 -9.84
C ILE A 140 20.95 29.10 -11.11
N THR A 141 22.26 28.89 -11.15
CA THR A 141 23.03 28.34 -12.28
C THR A 141 23.98 27.24 -11.79
N MET A 142 24.54 26.47 -12.72
CA MET A 142 25.55 25.44 -12.43
C MET A 142 26.79 25.96 -11.70
N ILE A 143 27.04 27.27 -11.70
CA ILE A 143 28.23 27.90 -11.11
C ILE A 143 27.95 28.40 -9.68
N ASN A 144 26.79 29.05 -9.45
CA ASN A 144 26.51 29.77 -8.20
C ASN A 144 25.61 29.01 -7.20
N TRP A 145 25.04 27.85 -7.57
CA TRP A 145 24.11 27.09 -6.71
C TRP A 145 24.66 26.74 -5.31
N SER A 146 25.98 26.48 -5.22
CA SER A 146 26.67 26.15 -3.98
C SER A 146 26.74 27.33 -3.00
N GLU A 147 26.62 28.56 -3.51
CA GLU A 147 26.52 29.77 -2.70
C GLU A 147 25.15 29.91 -2.03
N TYR A 148 24.07 29.52 -2.72
CA TYR A 148 22.74 29.42 -2.13
C TYR A 148 22.72 28.32 -1.05
N LEU A 149 23.36 27.17 -1.32
CA LEU A 149 23.52 26.13 -0.29
C LEU A 149 24.33 26.64 0.91
N SER A 150 25.37 27.43 0.70
CA SER A 150 26.12 28.09 1.79
C SER A 150 25.22 29.05 2.60
N ASP A 151 24.47 29.93 1.93
CA ASP A 151 23.56 30.88 2.59
C ASP A 151 22.45 30.13 3.37
N PHE A 152 21.92 29.03 2.84
CA PHE A 152 20.96 28.15 3.52
C PHE A 152 21.57 27.47 4.75
N MET A 153 22.77 26.88 4.61
CA MET A 153 23.49 26.19 5.68
C MET A 153 23.77 27.12 6.88
N GLU A 154 24.18 28.37 6.59
CA GLU A 154 24.42 29.40 7.60
C GLU A 154 23.12 29.82 8.32
N MET A 155 21.99 29.83 7.60
CA MET A 155 20.66 30.12 8.17
C MET A 155 20.13 28.97 9.04
N ILE A 156 20.17 27.71 8.58
CA ILE A 156 19.67 26.55 9.35
C ILE A 156 20.57 26.19 10.53
N ASN A 157 21.88 26.45 10.41
CA ASN A 157 22.85 26.42 11.50
C ASN A 157 22.92 25.05 12.27
N ILE A 158 22.57 23.94 11.61
CA ILE A 158 22.43 22.60 12.21
C ILE A 158 23.80 22.07 12.68
N PRO A 159 23.96 21.65 13.96
CA PRO A 159 25.24 21.25 14.53
C PRO A 159 26.04 20.19 13.73
N GLY A 160 25.40 19.09 13.30
CA GLY A 160 26.07 18.02 12.54
C GLY A 160 26.61 18.48 11.18
N LEU A 161 25.92 19.42 10.54
CA LEU A 161 26.27 19.92 9.22
C LEU A 161 27.34 21.02 9.21
N ARG A 162 27.61 21.67 10.35
CA ARG A 162 28.62 22.76 10.48
C ARG A 162 30.00 22.37 9.94
N GLN A 163 30.44 21.14 10.16
CA GLN A 163 31.76 20.66 9.72
C GLN A 163 31.93 20.69 8.19
N PHE A 164 30.84 20.65 7.43
CA PHE A 164 30.86 20.70 5.96
C PHE A 164 30.73 22.11 5.39
N GLU A 165 30.37 23.11 6.20
CA GLU A 165 30.11 24.49 5.77
C GLU A 165 31.30 25.10 5.01
N ALA A 166 32.53 24.91 5.53
CA ALA A 166 33.76 25.39 4.89
C ALA A 166 34.10 24.67 3.57
N THR A 167 33.54 23.48 3.34
CA THR A 167 33.70 22.71 2.10
C THR A 167 32.66 23.15 1.06
N ILE A 168 31.42 23.38 1.50
CA ILE A 168 30.32 23.96 0.70
C ILE A 168 30.69 25.38 0.24
N LYS A 169 31.19 26.24 1.15
CA LYS A 169 31.68 27.61 0.86
C LYS A 169 32.85 27.65 -0.15
N ARG A 170 33.48 26.51 -0.44
CA ARG A 170 34.54 26.35 -1.46
C ARG A 170 34.04 25.70 -2.76
N GLY A 171 32.73 25.49 -2.90
CA GLY A 171 32.11 24.80 -4.04
C GLY A 171 32.39 23.29 -4.11
N ARG A 172 32.92 22.68 -3.04
CA ARG A 172 33.46 21.30 -3.04
C ARG A 172 32.43 20.24 -2.61
N TYR A 173 31.16 20.41 -2.99
CA TYR A 173 30.05 19.55 -2.53
C TYR A 173 30.27 18.04 -2.75
N GLY A 174 30.96 17.65 -3.82
CA GLY A 174 31.24 16.24 -4.12
C GLY A 174 32.10 15.53 -3.07
N PHE A 175 32.89 16.28 -2.29
CA PHE A 175 33.73 15.76 -1.20
C PHE A 175 32.98 15.51 0.12
N LEU A 176 31.69 15.87 0.21
CA LEU A 176 30.85 15.42 1.32
C LEU A 176 30.61 13.91 1.20
N ASP A 177 30.45 13.25 2.35
CA ASP A 177 30.03 11.84 2.39
C ASP A 177 28.55 11.69 1.99
N VAL A 178 28.11 10.43 1.87
CA VAL A 178 26.73 10.10 1.46
C VAL A 178 25.73 10.63 2.49
N ASN A 179 26.02 10.47 3.79
CA ASN A 179 25.12 10.88 4.86
C ASN A 179 24.91 12.39 4.90
N ALA A 180 25.97 13.21 4.84
CA ALA A 180 25.84 14.67 4.81
C ALA A 180 25.08 15.18 3.57
N LYS A 181 25.29 14.55 2.41
CA LYS A 181 24.55 14.89 1.17
C LYS A 181 23.06 14.59 1.30
N LEU A 182 22.69 13.50 1.97
CA LEU A 182 21.30 13.12 2.21
C LEU A 182 20.66 13.94 3.34
N GLU A 183 21.37 14.21 4.44
CA GLU A 183 20.91 15.07 5.53
C GLU A 183 20.58 16.49 5.01
N ILE A 184 21.48 17.09 4.22
CA ILE A 184 21.25 18.38 3.55
C ILE A 184 20.00 18.35 2.67
N LEU A 185 19.84 17.30 1.86
CA LEU A 185 18.70 17.17 0.96
C LEU A 185 17.38 16.88 1.69
N SER A 186 17.39 16.10 2.77
CA SER A 186 16.19 15.90 3.60
C SER A 186 15.78 17.22 4.22
N VAL A 187 16.70 17.96 4.85
CA VAL A 187 16.39 19.26 5.46
C VAL A 187 15.85 20.24 4.41
N LEU A 188 16.39 20.25 3.19
CA LEU A 188 15.81 21.04 2.08
C LEU A 188 14.40 20.59 1.69
N VAL A 189 14.15 19.28 1.58
CA VAL A 189 12.82 18.72 1.27
C VAL A 189 11.81 19.04 2.37
N ASP A 190 12.20 18.88 3.63
CA ASP A 190 11.37 19.15 4.80
C ASP A 190 11.02 20.65 4.89
N ARG A 191 11.98 21.55 4.66
CA ARG A 191 11.72 22.99 4.51
C ARG A 191 10.83 23.33 3.30
N VAL A 192 10.96 22.62 2.19
CA VAL A 192 10.08 22.80 1.02
C VAL A 192 8.65 22.38 1.34
N LEU A 193 8.45 21.27 2.06
CA LEU A 193 7.13 20.81 2.52
C LEU A 193 6.46 21.80 3.49
N GLU A 194 7.24 22.54 4.28
CA GLU A 194 6.72 23.60 5.16
C GLU A 194 6.19 24.83 4.40
N THR A 195 6.65 25.11 3.17
CA THR A 195 6.28 26.32 2.41
C THR A 195 4.76 26.47 2.19
N GLY A 196 4.28 27.71 2.14
CA GLY A 196 2.89 28.00 1.80
C GLY A 196 2.52 27.55 0.39
N ILE A 197 3.47 27.67 -0.55
CA ILE A 197 3.34 27.18 -1.93
C ILE A 197 3.08 25.66 -1.97
N PHE A 198 3.91 24.84 -1.31
CA PHE A 198 3.69 23.39 -1.33
C PHE A 198 2.42 23.01 -0.58
N ARG A 199 2.21 23.56 0.63
CA ARG A 199 1.05 23.20 1.46
C ARG A 199 -0.27 23.35 0.70
N LYS A 200 -0.47 24.49 0.03
CA LYS A 200 -1.62 24.73 -0.84
C LYS A 200 -1.74 23.71 -1.98
N ARG A 201 -0.62 23.37 -2.66
CA ARG A 201 -0.64 22.36 -3.74
C ARG A 201 -0.92 20.95 -3.23
N MET A 202 -0.52 20.63 -2.01
CA MET A 202 -0.87 19.37 -1.34
C MET A 202 -2.37 19.33 -1.06
N ASP A 203 -2.94 20.42 -0.52
CA ASP A 203 -4.39 20.53 -0.26
C ASP A 203 -5.21 20.40 -1.57
N GLU A 204 -4.81 21.08 -2.65
CA GLU A 204 -5.43 20.95 -3.98
C GLU A 204 -5.38 19.51 -4.52
N LEU A 205 -4.29 18.77 -4.28
CA LEU A 205 -4.18 17.35 -4.67
C LEU A 205 -5.03 16.45 -3.77
N ILE A 206 -5.13 16.74 -2.46
CA ILE A 206 -5.97 16.02 -1.51
C ILE A 206 -7.43 16.14 -1.96
N GLU A 207 -7.90 17.35 -2.24
CA GLU A 207 -9.26 17.62 -2.71
C GLU A 207 -9.56 16.90 -4.02
N GLN A 208 -8.70 17.00 -5.04
CA GLN A 208 -8.86 16.26 -6.29
C GLN A 208 -8.95 14.74 -6.09
N ARG A 209 -8.14 14.17 -5.18
CA ARG A 209 -8.16 12.74 -4.86
C ARG A 209 -9.43 12.34 -4.09
N GLN A 210 -9.93 13.21 -3.21
CA GLN A 210 -11.22 13.00 -2.53
C GLN A 210 -12.39 13.07 -3.52
N ALA A 211 -12.37 14.02 -4.46
CA ALA A 211 -13.38 14.15 -5.51
C ALA A 211 -13.43 12.91 -6.43
N LEU A 212 -12.29 12.44 -6.95
CA LEU A 212 -12.21 11.17 -7.70
C LEU A 212 -12.72 9.98 -6.86
N GLY A 213 -12.40 9.95 -5.57
CA GLY A 213 -12.91 8.96 -4.63
C GLY A 213 -14.40 9.09 -4.31
N ALA A 214 -15.01 10.26 -4.51
CA ALA A 214 -16.46 10.48 -4.42
C ALA A 214 -17.15 9.99 -5.70
N SER A 215 -16.72 10.43 -6.89
CA SER A 215 -17.30 9.99 -8.17
C SER A 215 -17.24 8.47 -8.35
N ARG A 216 -16.14 7.80 -7.95
CA ARG A 216 -16.04 6.34 -7.97
C ARG A 216 -17.03 5.64 -7.03
N ARG A 217 -17.43 6.28 -5.91
CA ARG A 217 -18.46 5.77 -5.00
C ARG A 217 -19.87 6.02 -5.53
N GLU A 218 -20.09 7.19 -6.13
CA GLU A 218 -21.35 7.57 -6.77
C GLU A 218 -21.68 6.65 -7.96
N GLU A 219 -20.73 6.42 -8.85
CA GLU A 219 -20.86 5.49 -9.99
C GLU A 219 -21.20 4.07 -9.49
N ALA A 220 -20.52 3.58 -8.46
CA ALA A 220 -20.81 2.28 -7.84
C ALA A 220 -22.17 2.22 -7.11
N LEU A 221 -22.71 3.35 -6.63
CA LEU A 221 -24.04 3.42 -6.03
C LEU A 221 -25.15 3.44 -7.10
N GLU A 222 -24.96 4.15 -8.22
CA GLU A 222 -25.95 4.12 -9.31
C GLU A 222 -25.92 2.78 -10.05
N ASP A 223 -24.75 2.17 -10.26
CA ASP A 223 -24.65 0.81 -10.78
C ASP A 223 -25.32 -0.21 -9.82
N GLY A 224 -25.19 0.02 -8.51
CA GLY A 224 -25.94 -0.72 -7.47
C GLY A 224 -27.45 -0.47 -7.49
N ARG A 225 -27.93 0.71 -7.90
CA ARG A 225 -29.36 1.01 -8.11
C ARG A 225 -29.88 0.38 -9.40
N LYS A 226 -29.13 0.42 -10.50
CA LYS A 226 -29.45 -0.23 -11.78
C LYS A 226 -29.70 -1.73 -11.58
N ARG A 227 -28.77 -2.42 -10.92
CA ARG A 227 -28.87 -3.86 -10.56
C ARG A 227 -30.06 -4.22 -9.67
N ARG A 228 -30.60 -3.28 -8.87
CA ARG A 228 -31.83 -3.48 -8.11
C ARG A 228 -33.06 -3.39 -9.01
N LYS A 229 -33.16 -2.33 -9.82
CA LYS A 229 -34.23 -2.14 -10.82
C LYS A 229 -34.31 -3.32 -11.80
N GLU A 230 -33.17 -3.78 -12.31
CA GLU A 230 -33.06 -4.97 -13.18
C GLU A 230 -33.60 -6.23 -12.48
N LYS A 231 -33.22 -6.46 -11.21
CA LYS A 231 -33.69 -7.61 -10.41
C LYS A 231 -35.16 -7.51 -9.98
N GLU A 232 -35.72 -6.30 -9.95
CA GLU A 232 -37.14 -6.05 -9.72
C GLU A 232 -37.95 -6.29 -11.00
N GLN A 233 -37.44 -5.88 -12.17
CA GLN A 233 -38.03 -6.15 -13.48
C GLN A 233 -38.05 -7.65 -13.82
N LEU A 234 -36.93 -8.36 -13.61
CA LEU A 234 -36.83 -9.82 -13.78
C LEU A 234 -37.68 -10.64 -12.77
N LYS A 235 -38.33 -9.97 -11.81
CA LYS A 235 -39.33 -10.55 -10.90
C LYS A 235 -40.78 -10.17 -11.25
N ALA A 236 -40.96 -9.26 -12.20
CA ALA A 236 -42.25 -8.69 -12.57
C ALA A 236 -42.75 -9.18 -13.93
N GLU A 237 -41.93 -9.89 -14.71
CA GLU A 237 -42.40 -10.62 -15.89
C GLU A 237 -43.27 -11.82 -15.47
N PRO A 238 -44.53 -11.92 -15.93
CA PRO A 238 -45.39 -13.06 -15.64
C PRO A 238 -45.07 -14.25 -16.57
N GLU A 239 -45.23 -15.47 -16.08
CA GLU A 239 -45.04 -16.70 -16.86
C GLU A 239 -46.10 -16.84 -17.97
N SER A 240 -45.82 -16.35 -19.18
CA SER A 240 -46.79 -16.34 -20.29
C SER A 240 -46.75 -17.63 -21.13
N ASN A 241 -47.19 -18.74 -20.54
CA ASN A 241 -47.58 -20.00 -21.19
C ASN A 241 -48.42 -20.84 -20.20
N GLY A 242 -49.66 -21.28 -20.45
CA GLY A 242 -50.59 -21.08 -21.57
C GLY A 242 -51.74 -22.12 -21.50
N VAL A 243 -52.80 -21.94 -22.31
CA VAL A 243 -53.91 -22.91 -22.59
C VAL A 243 -55.11 -23.00 -21.60
N VAL A 244 -56.20 -22.36 -22.02
CA VAL A 244 -57.64 -22.81 -22.03
C VAL A 244 -58.38 -23.15 -20.72
N ASP A 245 -59.19 -22.17 -20.29
CA ASP A 245 -60.67 -22.19 -20.08
C ASP A 245 -61.37 -23.21 -19.14
N GLY A 246 -62.45 -22.73 -18.49
CA GLY A 246 -63.29 -23.48 -17.56
C GLY A 246 -64.16 -22.59 -16.65
N HIS A 247 -65.34 -22.18 -17.12
CA HIS A 247 -66.27 -21.32 -16.37
C HIS A 247 -66.76 -21.90 -15.02
N HIS A 248 -66.80 -21.07 -13.96
CA HIS A 248 -68.09 -20.65 -13.39
C HIS A 248 -68.04 -19.33 -12.61
N LEU A 249 -69.21 -18.71 -12.42
CA LEU A 249 -69.41 -17.42 -11.78
C LEU A 249 -69.51 -17.50 -10.25
N ASN A 250 -69.02 -16.46 -9.56
CA ASN A 250 -69.87 -15.70 -8.63
C ASN A 250 -69.32 -14.28 -8.38
N SER A 251 -70.21 -13.33 -8.09
CA SER A 251 -69.89 -11.91 -7.93
C SER A 251 -70.25 -11.41 -6.53
N ALA A 252 -69.30 -10.78 -5.85
CA ALA A 252 -69.54 -9.88 -4.73
C ALA A 252 -68.39 -8.86 -4.59
N SER A 253 -68.73 -7.66 -4.13
CA SER A 253 -67.83 -6.56 -3.77
C SER A 253 -66.96 -6.92 -2.54
N VAL A 254 -65.87 -6.22 -2.17
CA VAL A 254 -65.69 -4.76 -2.10
C VAL A 254 -64.26 -4.31 -2.43
N SER A 255 -64.15 -3.25 -3.24
CA SER A 255 -62.90 -2.49 -3.43
C SER A 255 -62.64 -1.52 -2.28
N THR A 256 -61.44 -1.51 -1.71
CA THR A 256 -60.88 -0.36 -0.98
C THR A 256 -59.41 -0.17 -1.35
N ASN A 257 -59.19 0.39 -2.54
CA ASN A 257 -57.89 0.92 -2.94
C ASN A 257 -57.86 2.40 -2.54
N ASN A 258 -56.91 2.84 -1.71
CA ASN A 258 -56.72 4.27 -1.45
C ASN A 258 -55.29 4.60 -0.99
N ASN A 259 -54.34 4.53 -1.92
CA ASN A 259 -53.07 5.25 -1.78
C ASN A 259 -53.30 6.71 -2.15
N HIS A 260 -52.99 7.64 -1.24
CA HIS A 260 -52.81 9.04 -1.60
C HIS A 260 -51.52 9.60 -0.99
N ILE A 261 -50.90 10.52 -1.74
CA ILE A 261 -49.53 11.02 -1.57
C ILE A 261 -49.58 12.43 -0.92
N MET A 262 -48.40 12.96 -0.55
CA MET A 262 -48.09 14.31 0.00
C MET A 262 -48.05 14.37 1.54
N GLN A 263 -47.11 15.08 2.21
CA GLN A 263 -45.94 15.83 1.70
C GLN A 263 -44.80 15.91 2.74
N ASN A 264 -43.70 16.58 2.40
CA ASN A 264 -42.43 16.61 3.14
C ASN A 264 -42.38 17.66 4.27
N GLY A 265 -41.48 17.41 5.24
CA GLY A 265 -40.70 18.45 5.92
C GLY A 265 -40.25 18.09 7.35
N ASP A 266 -39.07 18.46 7.85
CA ASP A 266 -37.73 18.67 7.25
C ASP A 266 -36.69 18.77 8.41
N MET A 267 -35.40 18.66 8.11
CA MET A 267 -34.23 19.10 8.89
C MET A 267 -33.89 18.42 10.24
N GLY A 268 -32.59 18.20 10.43
CA GLY A 268 -32.00 17.53 11.60
C GLY A 268 -30.50 17.25 11.44
N GLU A 269 -29.68 18.28 11.21
CA GLU A 269 -28.21 18.14 11.14
C GLU A 269 -27.62 17.62 12.46
N ILE A 270 -26.74 16.61 12.38
CA ILE A 270 -25.69 16.37 13.40
C ILE A 270 -24.35 16.06 12.69
N LYS A 271 -23.30 16.81 13.05
CA LYS A 271 -21.92 16.62 12.58
C LYS A 271 -21.16 15.62 13.48
N PRO A 272 -20.13 14.92 12.97
CA PRO A 272 -19.36 13.96 13.76
C PRO A 272 -18.52 14.68 14.84
N SER A 273 -18.39 14.04 16.01
CA SER A 273 -17.49 14.49 17.09
C SER A 273 -16.44 13.44 17.42
N ARG A 274 -15.35 13.90 18.05
CA ARG A 274 -14.20 13.11 18.51
C ARG A 274 -14.52 12.39 19.83
N ASN A 275 -13.80 11.29 20.08
CA ASN A 275 -13.64 10.74 21.42
C ASN A 275 -12.20 10.93 21.89
N ASP A 276 -12.03 11.65 22.99
CA ASP A 276 -10.88 11.59 23.89
C ASP A 276 -11.40 11.28 25.30
N THR A 277 -10.62 10.55 26.11
CA THR A 277 -10.86 10.26 27.54
C THR A 277 -10.58 11.50 28.42
N PRO A 278 -10.86 11.55 29.76
CA PRO A 278 -11.07 10.46 30.75
C PRO A 278 -12.19 10.69 31.82
N GLY A 279 -12.23 9.91 32.91
CA GLY A 279 -12.59 10.48 34.24
C GLY A 279 -13.61 9.79 35.18
N ARG A 280 -13.23 8.66 35.82
CA ARG A 280 -13.48 8.24 37.24
C ARG A 280 -14.68 8.80 38.07
N SER A 281 -15.37 7.87 38.77
CA SER A 281 -16.31 8.04 39.93
C SER A 281 -17.80 8.29 39.57
N GLY A 282 -18.81 7.74 40.26
CA GLY A 282 -18.84 6.74 41.36
C GLY A 282 -20.21 6.70 42.10
N ILE A 283 -20.48 5.66 42.91
CA ILE A 283 -21.69 5.44 43.77
C ILE A 283 -22.95 5.04 42.94
N LYS A 284 -23.43 3.77 42.92
CA LYS A 284 -24.13 2.95 43.96
C LYS A 284 -25.58 3.37 44.22
N HIS A 285 -26.60 2.49 44.36
CA HIS A 285 -26.76 1.03 44.17
C HIS A 285 -28.05 0.83 43.30
N SER A 286 -28.88 -0.23 43.25
CA SER A 286 -29.05 -1.53 43.96
C SER A 286 -29.83 -2.55 43.09
N ASN A 287 -29.81 -3.83 43.51
CA ASN A 287 -30.77 -4.88 43.12
C ASN A 287 -31.65 -5.25 44.33
N PRO A 288 -32.75 -6.01 44.15
CA PRO A 288 -32.68 -7.42 44.55
C PRO A 288 -33.34 -8.38 43.53
N ALA A 289 -33.10 -9.69 43.69
CA ALA A 289 -33.59 -10.75 42.80
C ALA A 289 -34.22 -11.93 43.56
N SER A 290 -35.17 -12.65 42.93
CA SER A 290 -35.57 -14.04 43.24
C SER A 290 -36.45 -14.60 42.10
N LYS A 291 -36.14 -15.76 41.49
CA LYS A 291 -36.43 -17.17 41.92
C LYS A 291 -37.93 -17.54 41.80
N LYS A 292 -38.37 -18.71 41.29
CA LYS A 292 -37.70 -19.88 40.63
C LYS A 292 -38.77 -20.90 40.13
N ILE A 293 -38.41 -21.79 39.17
CA ILE A 293 -38.95 -23.19 38.98
C ILE A 293 -40.41 -23.28 38.45
N GLN A 294 -40.92 -24.29 37.70
CA GLN A 294 -40.63 -25.73 37.41
C GLN A 294 -40.85 -26.02 35.88
N LYS A 295 -40.07 -26.85 35.13
CA LYS A 295 -40.13 -28.34 34.89
C LYS A 295 -41.53 -28.86 34.44
N LYS A 296 -41.69 -29.86 33.52
CA LYS A 296 -40.80 -30.97 33.05
C LYS A 296 -41.35 -31.70 31.78
N LEU A 297 -40.47 -32.27 30.91
CA LEU A 297 -40.61 -33.48 30.01
C LEU A 297 -41.79 -33.63 28.99
N THR A 298 -41.81 -34.46 27.91
CA THR A 298 -40.85 -35.01 26.89
C THR A 298 -41.59 -35.91 25.86
N SER A 299 -41.33 -35.74 24.55
CA SER A 299 -41.29 -36.75 23.45
C SER A 299 -41.19 -35.97 22.12
N GLU A 300 -40.25 -36.19 21.19
CA GLU A 300 -40.12 -37.35 20.27
C GLU A 300 -41.39 -37.56 19.41
N LEU A 301 -41.40 -37.41 18.07
CA LEU A 301 -40.42 -36.92 17.07
C LEU A 301 -41.17 -35.95 16.09
N GLU A 302 -40.75 -35.46 14.91
CA GLU A 302 -39.65 -35.68 13.94
C GLU A 302 -39.17 -34.35 13.28
N GLU A 303 -38.16 -34.44 12.40
CA GLU A 303 -37.69 -33.41 11.43
C GLU A 303 -38.57 -33.44 10.14
N PRO A 304 -38.71 -32.35 9.32
CA PRO A 304 -37.57 -31.80 8.58
C PRO A 304 -37.51 -30.26 8.32
N ALA A 305 -36.33 -29.70 8.54
CA ALA A 305 -35.60 -28.71 7.73
C ALA A 305 -36.34 -27.70 6.82
N GLU A 306 -36.28 -26.41 7.16
CA GLU A 306 -36.39 -25.28 6.21
C GLU A 306 -35.03 -24.54 6.09
N ASN A 307 -34.13 -25.01 5.21
CA ASN A 307 -32.86 -24.31 4.89
C ASN A 307 -32.76 -23.93 3.40
N GLY A 308 -33.77 -23.20 2.90
CA GLY A 308 -33.89 -22.88 1.46
C GLY A 308 -33.57 -21.42 1.06
N LYS A 309 -33.83 -20.44 1.94
CA LYS A 309 -33.96 -19.02 1.53
C LYS A 309 -32.62 -18.29 1.36
N GLU A 310 -31.59 -18.61 2.15
CA GLU A 310 -30.31 -17.89 2.07
C GLU A 310 -29.41 -18.40 0.92
N VAL A 311 -29.35 -19.72 0.70
CA VAL A 311 -28.50 -20.35 -0.34
C VAL A 311 -28.91 -19.90 -1.75
N SER A 312 -30.22 -19.87 -2.02
CA SER A 312 -30.78 -19.37 -3.28
C SER A 312 -30.34 -17.92 -3.58
N SER A 313 -30.32 -17.06 -2.55
CA SER A 313 -29.91 -15.66 -2.69
C SER A 313 -28.45 -15.48 -3.15
N LYS A 314 -27.56 -16.41 -2.76
CA LYS A 314 -26.15 -16.44 -3.15
C LYS A 314 -25.99 -17.05 -4.55
N LYS A 315 -26.74 -18.11 -4.88
CA LYS A 315 -26.70 -18.77 -6.19
C LYS A 315 -27.18 -17.86 -7.33
N LEU A 316 -28.31 -17.15 -7.14
CA LEU A 316 -28.74 -16.11 -8.11
C LEU A 316 -27.72 -14.97 -8.26
N GLN A 317 -27.06 -14.55 -7.18
CA GLN A 317 -26.02 -13.51 -7.23
C GLN A 317 -24.73 -13.97 -7.92
N GLN A 318 -24.53 -15.27 -8.09
CA GLN A 318 -23.43 -15.82 -8.87
C GLN A 318 -23.82 -15.91 -10.35
N GLN A 319 -24.96 -16.54 -10.66
CA GLN A 319 -25.47 -16.65 -12.04
C GLN A 319 -25.61 -15.28 -12.73
N LEU A 320 -26.15 -14.25 -12.03
CA LEU A 320 -26.24 -12.88 -12.54
C LEU A 320 -24.90 -12.13 -12.71
N LYS A 321 -23.76 -12.69 -12.29
CA LYS A 321 -22.42 -12.21 -12.69
C LYS A 321 -21.92 -12.93 -13.93
N ASP A 322 -22.23 -14.20 -14.05
CA ASP A 322 -21.74 -15.06 -15.12
C ASP A 322 -22.44 -14.67 -16.45
N ASP A 323 -23.75 -14.42 -16.44
CA ASP A 323 -24.57 -13.93 -17.57
C ASP A 323 -24.25 -12.50 -18.07
N LYS A 324 -23.41 -11.72 -17.39
CA LYS A 324 -23.05 -10.37 -17.88
C LYS A 324 -22.18 -10.45 -19.14
N ASP A 325 -22.57 -9.71 -20.18
CA ASP A 325 -21.82 -9.52 -21.43
C ASP A 325 -20.33 -9.19 -21.14
N PRO A 326 -19.37 -9.90 -21.75
CA PRO A 326 -17.95 -9.54 -21.72
C PRO A 326 -17.67 -8.07 -22.02
N SER A 327 -18.47 -7.42 -22.88
CA SER A 327 -18.40 -5.99 -23.19
C SER A 327 -18.63 -5.10 -21.96
N GLU A 328 -19.68 -5.37 -21.15
CA GLU A 328 -19.92 -4.64 -19.89
C GLU A 328 -18.86 -4.93 -18.82
N LYS A 329 -18.36 -6.17 -18.74
CA LYS A 329 -17.28 -6.52 -17.81
C LYS A 329 -16.01 -5.70 -18.13
N ASN A 330 -15.61 -5.67 -19.40
CA ASN A 330 -14.47 -4.90 -19.88
C ASN A 330 -14.62 -3.39 -19.65
N SER A 331 -15.81 -2.80 -19.88
CA SER A 331 -16.00 -1.35 -19.70
C SER A 331 -15.92 -0.93 -18.24
N VAL A 332 -16.47 -1.71 -17.31
CA VAL A 332 -16.37 -1.47 -15.85
C VAL A 332 -14.93 -1.61 -15.35
N GLU A 333 -14.16 -2.57 -15.87
CA GLU A 333 -12.74 -2.74 -15.51
C GLU A 333 -11.86 -1.62 -16.07
N GLN A 334 -12.08 -1.19 -17.32
CA GLN A 334 -11.43 0.00 -17.89
C GLN A 334 -11.75 1.26 -17.07
N ARG A 335 -13.00 1.40 -16.61
CA ARG A 335 -13.46 2.52 -15.79
C ARG A 335 -12.82 2.53 -14.39
N ARG A 336 -12.71 1.36 -13.75
CA ARG A 336 -11.93 1.19 -12.51
C ARG A 336 -10.47 1.59 -12.74
N ALA A 337 -9.82 1.03 -13.77
CA ALA A 337 -8.41 1.28 -14.08
C ALA A 337 -8.14 2.76 -14.42
N TYR A 338 -9.10 3.47 -15.00
CA TYR A 338 -9.05 4.93 -15.17
C TYR A 338 -9.00 5.66 -13.81
N TYR A 339 -9.94 5.38 -12.90
CA TYR A 339 -9.94 6.00 -11.57
C TYR A 339 -8.68 5.65 -10.76
N GLU A 340 -8.19 4.42 -10.86
CA GLU A 340 -6.95 3.94 -10.24
C GLU A 340 -5.75 4.78 -10.71
N ARG A 341 -5.55 4.85 -12.03
CA ARG A 341 -4.49 5.63 -12.70
C ARG A 341 -4.58 7.14 -12.43
N GLU A 342 -5.78 7.69 -12.28
CA GLU A 342 -5.97 9.10 -11.93
C GLU A 342 -5.69 9.39 -10.44
N MET A 343 -6.00 8.48 -9.52
CA MET A 343 -5.59 8.62 -8.12
C MET A 343 -4.08 8.42 -7.92
N GLU A 344 -3.47 7.51 -8.70
CA GLU A 344 -2.02 7.25 -8.71
C GLU A 344 -1.21 8.47 -9.14
N LYS A 345 -1.69 9.22 -10.15
CA LYS A 345 -1.12 10.52 -10.57
C LYS A 345 -1.18 11.62 -9.49
N ARG A 346 -1.90 11.39 -8.39
CA ARG A 346 -2.18 12.36 -7.31
C ARG A 346 -1.81 11.76 -5.94
N LEU A 347 -0.66 11.10 -5.86
CA LEU A 347 -0.08 10.62 -4.60
C LEU A 347 0.65 11.76 -3.88
N ILE A 348 0.45 11.82 -2.55
CA ILE A 348 0.68 13.01 -1.71
C ILE A 348 1.46 12.63 -0.45
N SER A 349 1.16 11.45 0.09
CA SER A 349 2.00 10.73 1.05
C SER A 349 1.85 9.24 0.76
N ARG A 350 2.93 8.47 0.90
CA ARG A 350 2.88 7.01 0.83
C ARG A 350 2.67 6.45 2.23
N SER A 351 1.57 5.72 2.41
CA SER A 351 1.53 4.67 3.41
C SER A 351 2.25 3.43 2.85
N PRO A 352 2.86 2.59 3.69
CA PRO A 352 3.27 1.26 3.25
C PRO A 352 2.05 0.46 2.78
N LEU A 353 2.25 -0.45 1.83
CA LEU A 353 1.23 -1.38 1.32
C LEU A 353 0.64 -2.26 2.44
N GLY A 354 1.42 -2.55 3.47
CA GLY A 354 0.99 -3.34 4.61
C GLY A 354 2.16 -3.76 5.48
N LYS A 355 1.90 -4.75 6.33
CA LYS A 355 2.91 -5.45 7.14
C LYS A 355 2.75 -6.95 6.99
N ASP A 356 3.82 -7.70 7.25
CA ASP A 356 3.76 -9.15 7.45
C ASP A 356 3.49 -9.51 8.92
N ARG A 357 3.51 -10.81 9.26
CA ARG A 357 3.42 -11.30 10.64
C ARG A 357 4.51 -10.73 11.56
N ASP A 358 5.68 -10.46 11.00
CA ASP A 358 6.92 -10.00 11.65
C ASP A 358 7.00 -8.47 11.78
N TYR A 359 5.95 -7.75 11.36
CA TYR A 359 5.79 -6.30 11.35
C TYR A 359 6.72 -5.52 10.39
N ASN A 360 7.41 -6.20 9.47
CA ASN A 360 8.16 -5.56 8.38
C ASN A 360 7.20 -4.76 7.49
N ARG A 361 7.64 -3.60 7.00
CA ARG A 361 6.81 -2.67 6.22
C ARG A 361 7.14 -2.82 4.74
N TYR A 362 6.11 -3.00 3.93
CA TYR A 362 6.25 -3.18 2.49
C TYR A 362 5.89 -1.88 1.78
N TRP A 363 6.74 -1.43 0.87
CA TRP A 363 6.63 -0.13 0.20
C TRP A 363 6.66 -0.29 -1.32
N TRP A 364 5.93 0.58 -2.02
CA TRP A 364 5.93 0.64 -3.48
C TRP A 364 5.83 2.08 -3.97
N PHE A 365 6.60 2.38 -5.02
CA PHE A 365 6.75 3.69 -5.62
C PHE A 365 6.44 3.55 -7.11
N PRO A 366 5.34 4.06 -7.69
CA PRO A 366 4.97 3.85 -9.10
C PRO A 366 5.99 4.26 -10.19
N ARG A 367 7.13 4.83 -9.79
CA ARG A 367 8.28 5.16 -10.66
C ARG A 367 9.41 4.12 -10.59
N ASP A 368 9.36 3.24 -9.61
CA ASP A 368 10.19 2.05 -9.50
C ASP A 368 9.33 0.82 -9.20
N TRP A 369 9.34 -0.12 -10.13
CA TRP A 369 8.58 -1.35 -10.11
C TRP A 369 9.02 -2.34 -9.02
N ARG A 370 10.09 -2.06 -8.27
CA ARG A 370 10.49 -2.86 -7.10
C ARG A 370 9.48 -2.74 -5.96
N ILE A 371 9.25 -3.85 -5.28
CA ILE A 371 8.64 -3.86 -3.94
C ILE A 371 9.77 -3.76 -2.93
N PHE A 372 9.79 -2.70 -2.13
CA PHE A 372 10.78 -2.50 -1.08
C PHE A 372 10.24 -3.05 0.24
N VAL A 373 11.15 -3.55 1.09
CA VAL A 373 10.86 -4.04 2.44
C VAL A 373 11.74 -3.29 3.41
N GLU A 374 11.14 -2.81 4.49
CA GLU A 374 11.80 -2.16 5.62
C GLU A 374 11.57 -3.03 6.86
N SER A 375 12.62 -3.29 7.64
CA SER A 375 12.52 -4.09 8.86
C SER A 375 11.54 -3.47 9.87
N SER A 376 10.97 -4.28 10.76
CA SER A 376 10.10 -3.78 11.82
C SER A 376 10.76 -2.69 12.68
N ASP A 377 12.07 -2.80 12.90
CA ASP A 377 12.91 -1.82 13.63
C ASP A 377 13.51 -0.69 12.76
N SER A 378 13.21 -0.64 11.46
CA SER A 378 13.66 0.38 10.49
C SER A 378 15.16 0.41 10.17
N LYS A 379 15.97 -0.51 10.70
CA LYS A 379 17.43 -0.52 10.48
C LYS A 379 17.87 -1.19 9.19
N GLU A 380 17.06 -2.10 8.65
CA GLU A 380 17.39 -2.79 7.41
C GLU A 380 16.35 -2.50 6.32
N TRP A 381 16.85 -2.32 5.11
CA TRP A 381 16.06 -2.28 3.90
C TRP A 381 16.39 -3.47 3.00
N GLY A 382 15.48 -3.75 2.07
CA GLY A 382 15.66 -4.68 0.97
C GLY A 382 14.61 -4.46 -0.09
N TYR A 383 14.66 -5.22 -1.18
CA TYR A 383 13.69 -5.17 -2.26
C TYR A 383 13.53 -6.50 -3.00
N TYR A 384 12.45 -6.63 -3.76
CA TYR A 384 12.26 -7.69 -4.75
C TYR A 384 12.28 -7.09 -6.15
N SER A 385 12.99 -7.73 -7.08
CA SER A 385 13.19 -7.25 -8.45
C SER A 385 13.10 -8.38 -9.48
N SER A 386 12.06 -9.19 -9.35
CA SER A 386 11.61 -10.15 -10.37
C SER A 386 10.11 -10.38 -10.21
N LYS A 387 9.46 -10.93 -11.24
CA LYS A 387 8.05 -11.33 -11.11
C LYS A 387 7.94 -12.52 -10.16
N GLU A 388 8.92 -13.40 -10.23
CA GLU A 388 9.06 -14.68 -9.54
C GLU A 388 9.19 -14.48 -8.03
N GLU A 389 9.99 -13.51 -7.57
CA GLU A 389 10.04 -13.11 -6.15
C GLU A 389 8.72 -12.51 -5.67
N VAL A 390 8.05 -11.67 -6.47
CA VAL A 390 6.76 -11.07 -6.09
C VAL A 390 5.64 -12.12 -6.03
N ASP A 391 5.64 -13.08 -6.96
CA ASP A 391 4.73 -14.24 -6.94
C ASP A 391 5.00 -15.13 -5.71
N ALA A 392 6.26 -15.46 -5.43
CA ALA A 392 6.66 -16.24 -4.25
C ALA A 392 6.38 -15.50 -2.93
N LEU A 393 6.49 -14.17 -2.90
CA LEU A 393 6.07 -13.34 -1.78
C LEU A 393 4.56 -13.46 -1.57
N MET A 394 3.74 -13.20 -2.60
CA MET A 394 2.28 -13.24 -2.50
C MET A 394 1.75 -14.62 -2.08
N GLY A 395 2.39 -15.71 -2.53
CA GLY A 395 2.08 -17.08 -2.12
C GLY A 395 2.55 -17.46 -0.71
N SER A 396 3.44 -16.67 -0.09
CA SER A 396 3.94 -16.89 1.29
C SER A 396 3.10 -16.20 2.38
N LEU A 397 2.15 -15.34 1.98
CA LEU A 397 1.31 -14.55 2.88
C LEU A 397 0.06 -15.33 3.28
N ASN A 398 -0.15 -15.50 4.59
CA ASN A 398 -1.28 -16.25 5.11
C ASN A 398 -2.52 -15.36 5.24
N CYS A 399 -3.52 -15.62 4.40
CA CYS A 399 -4.76 -14.86 4.37
C CYS A 399 -5.69 -15.06 5.58
N LYS A 400 -5.34 -15.96 6.52
CA LYS A 400 -5.95 -16.06 7.86
C LYS A 400 -5.50 -14.92 8.79
N GLY A 401 -4.32 -14.36 8.57
CA GLY A 401 -3.77 -13.25 9.37
C GLY A 401 -4.33 -11.89 8.91
N GLU A 402 -4.56 -10.97 9.85
CA GLU A 402 -5.05 -9.63 9.52
C GLU A 402 -4.06 -8.80 8.70
N ARG A 403 -2.77 -8.81 9.07
CA ARG A 403 -1.72 -8.03 8.40
C ARG A 403 -1.37 -8.61 7.04
N GLU A 404 -1.10 -9.91 6.98
CA GLU A 404 -0.70 -10.59 5.75
C GLU A 404 -1.83 -10.64 4.71
N ARG A 405 -3.10 -10.79 5.12
CA ARG A 405 -4.25 -10.64 4.20
C ARG A 405 -4.39 -9.20 3.69
N ALA A 406 -4.17 -8.20 4.54
CA ALA A 406 -4.23 -6.80 4.11
C ALA A 406 -3.10 -6.47 3.10
N LEU A 407 -1.88 -6.93 3.38
CA LEU A 407 -0.72 -6.80 2.49
C LEU A 407 -0.93 -7.53 1.16
N GLN A 408 -1.35 -8.80 1.18
CA GLN A 408 -1.63 -9.60 -0.03
C GLN A 408 -2.69 -8.92 -0.91
N LYS A 409 -3.71 -8.31 -0.30
CA LYS A 409 -4.73 -7.53 -1.02
C LYS A 409 -4.17 -6.26 -1.68
N GLN A 410 -3.25 -5.54 -1.04
CA GLN A 410 -2.63 -4.36 -1.65
C GLN A 410 -1.62 -4.75 -2.74
N LEU A 411 -0.82 -5.80 -2.51
CA LEU A 411 0.07 -6.37 -3.52
C LEU A 411 -0.71 -6.76 -4.79
N GLY A 412 -1.84 -7.47 -4.64
CA GLY A 412 -2.71 -7.84 -5.76
C GLY A 412 -3.34 -6.65 -6.51
N ILE A 413 -3.43 -5.46 -5.90
CA ILE A 413 -3.87 -4.24 -6.59
C ILE A 413 -2.73 -3.67 -7.44
N CYS A 414 -1.53 -3.49 -6.88
CA CYS A 414 -0.40 -2.97 -7.65
C CYS A 414 0.20 -3.98 -8.64
N TYR A 415 -0.03 -5.29 -8.48
CA TYR A 415 0.53 -6.37 -9.29
C TYR A 415 0.36 -6.19 -10.81
N ASN A 416 -0.79 -5.68 -11.26
CA ASN A 416 -1.04 -5.46 -12.69
C ASN A 416 -0.17 -4.31 -13.25
N SER A 417 0.01 -3.23 -12.49
CA SER A 417 0.92 -2.13 -12.84
C SER A 417 2.38 -2.57 -12.78
N LEU A 418 2.74 -3.31 -11.73
CA LEU A 418 4.07 -3.90 -11.53
C LEU A 418 4.47 -4.78 -12.72
N CYS A 419 3.65 -5.77 -13.07
CA CYS A 419 3.89 -6.65 -14.21
C CYS A 419 3.97 -5.90 -15.55
N SER A 420 3.18 -4.84 -15.73
CA SER A 420 3.20 -4.03 -16.96
C SER A 420 4.51 -3.26 -17.13
N GLU A 421 5.00 -2.59 -16.08
CA GLU A 421 6.29 -1.90 -16.10
C GLU A 421 7.48 -2.88 -16.12
N LEU A 422 7.37 -4.04 -15.47
CA LEU A 422 8.34 -5.15 -15.57
C LEU A 422 8.52 -5.63 -17.01
N GLN A 423 7.42 -5.97 -17.70
CA GLN A 423 7.46 -6.42 -19.09
C GLN A 423 8.02 -5.33 -20.03
N LYS A 424 7.72 -4.07 -19.74
CA LYS A 424 8.23 -2.90 -20.48
C LYS A 424 9.75 -2.71 -20.26
N LYS A 425 10.24 -2.68 -19.01
CA LYS A 425 11.69 -2.61 -18.72
C LYS A 425 12.44 -3.83 -19.28
N SER A 426 11.83 -5.02 -19.27
CA SER A 426 12.41 -6.23 -19.89
C SER A 426 12.56 -6.07 -21.41
N LYS A 427 11.52 -5.59 -22.12
CA LYS A 427 11.60 -5.28 -23.56
C LYS A 427 12.60 -4.16 -23.86
N ASP A 428 12.62 -3.09 -23.07
CA ASP A 428 13.59 -2.00 -23.20
C ASP A 428 15.04 -2.49 -22.99
N LEU A 429 15.25 -3.45 -22.09
CA LEU A 429 16.55 -4.07 -21.86
C LEU A 429 16.95 -5.00 -23.01
N MET A 430 16.03 -5.84 -23.51
CA MET A 430 16.26 -6.68 -24.68
C MET A 430 16.60 -5.84 -25.92
N HIS A 431 15.86 -4.76 -26.20
CA HIS A 431 16.16 -3.86 -27.31
C HIS A 431 17.47 -3.08 -27.13
N LYS A 432 17.88 -2.76 -25.89
CA LYS A 432 19.22 -2.21 -25.63
C LYS A 432 20.31 -3.23 -25.92
N VAL A 433 20.17 -4.47 -25.45
CA VAL A 433 21.15 -5.55 -25.72
C VAL A 433 21.21 -5.85 -27.22
N GLU A 434 20.08 -5.91 -27.91
CA GLU A 434 20.00 -6.06 -29.37
C GLU A 434 20.66 -4.89 -30.11
N ALA A 435 20.41 -3.65 -29.68
CA ALA A 435 21.03 -2.46 -30.24
C ALA A 435 22.55 -2.45 -30.01
N ASP A 436 23.01 -2.72 -28.79
CA ASP A 436 24.44 -2.79 -28.44
C ASP A 436 25.14 -3.94 -29.18
N GLU A 437 24.50 -5.11 -29.31
CA GLU A 437 25.03 -6.22 -30.11
C GLU A 437 25.09 -5.86 -31.61
N SER A 438 24.10 -5.12 -32.13
CA SER A 438 24.15 -4.57 -33.50
C SER A 438 25.27 -3.53 -33.68
N VAL A 439 25.56 -2.73 -32.65
CA VAL A 439 26.66 -1.76 -32.63
C VAL A 439 28.01 -2.47 -32.56
N VAL A 440 28.15 -3.52 -31.74
CA VAL A 440 29.35 -4.38 -31.70
C VAL A 440 29.58 -5.06 -33.05
N ARG A 441 28.54 -5.62 -33.68
CA ARG A 441 28.61 -6.19 -35.05
C ARG A 441 28.99 -5.16 -36.12
N ARG A 442 28.72 -3.87 -35.91
CA ARG A 442 29.18 -2.77 -36.79
C ARG A 442 30.59 -2.28 -36.44
N SER A 443 30.97 -2.31 -35.16
CA SER A 443 32.26 -1.85 -34.63
C SER A 443 33.45 -2.73 -35.05
N THR A 444 33.22 -3.93 -35.57
CA THR A 444 34.26 -4.77 -36.18
C THR A 444 34.74 -4.23 -37.53
N ARG A 445 34.00 -3.29 -38.16
CA ARG A 445 34.37 -2.65 -39.44
C ARG A 445 34.85 -1.20 -39.30
N VAL A 446 34.47 -0.50 -38.24
CA VAL A 446 34.85 0.90 -37.98
C VAL A 446 35.08 1.07 -36.47
N ARG A 447 36.14 1.79 -36.08
CA ARG A 447 36.43 2.15 -34.68
C ARG A 447 35.26 2.96 -34.09
N ALA A 448 34.39 2.30 -33.32
CA ALA A 448 33.26 2.97 -32.66
C ALA A 448 33.74 3.85 -31.49
N PRO A 449 32.98 4.89 -31.10
CA PRO A 449 33.19 5.57 -29.83
C PRO A 449 33.04 4.58 -28.65
N PRO A 450 33.69 4.83 -27.50
CA PRO A 450 33.66 3.91 -26.37
C PRO A 450 32.24 3.66 -25.86
N GLN A 451 31.97 2.41 -25.46
CA GLN A 451 30.69 2.00 -24.90
C GLN A 451 30.32 2.82 -23.66
N GLN A 452 29.04 3.17 -23.56
CA GLN A 452 28.53 4.07 -22.54
C GLN A 452 28.08 3.26 -21.31
N ASN A 453 28.91 3.20 -20.26
CA ASN A 453 28.55 2.51 -19.03
C ASN A 453 27.19 3.01 -18.49
N PRO A 454 26.17 2.15 -18.30
CA PRO A 454 24.87 2.56 -17.79
C PRO A 454 24.94 3.12 -16.36
N ALA A 455 25.90 2.70 -15.54
CA ALA A 455 26.14 3.29 -14.21
C ALA A 455 26.52 4.79 -14.27
N ASN A 456 26.97 5.28 -15.44
CA ASN A 456 27.31 6.68 -15.70
C ASN A 456 26.18 7.44 -16.44
N ALA A 457 24.93 6.95 -16.39
CA ALA A 457 23.78 7.65 -17.00
C ALA A 457 23.50 9.01 -16.31
N PHE A 458 23.53 9.05 -14.97
CA PHE A 458 23.32 10.25 -14.15
C PHE A 458 24.21 11.45 -14.51
N LEU A 459 25.45 11.23 -14.99
CA LEU A 459 26.36 12.29 -15.44
C LEU A 459 25.85 13.03 -16.69
N ARG A 460 24.91 12.41 -17.42
CA ARG A 460 24.30 12.92 -18.66
C ARG A 460 22.84 13.32 -18.45
N TYR A 461 22.42 13.48 -17.19
CA TYR A 461 21.10 13.99 -16.84
C TYR A 461 20.90 15.41 -17.40
N VAL A 462 19.76 15.65 -18.06
CA VAL A 462 19.37 16.95 -18.61
C VAL A 462 17.96 17.28 -18.13
N ASN A 463 17.83 18.40 -17.40
CA ASN A 463 16.53 18.86 -16.92
C ASN A 463 15.73 19.56 -18.03
N LYS A 464 15.00 18.77 -18.84
CA LYS A 464 14.13 19.26 -19.93
C LYS A 464 12.87 20.00 -19.43
N TRP A 465 12.63 20.08 -18.12
CA TRP A 465 11.53 20.83 -17.50
C TRP A 465 12.03 22.14 -16.86
N LYS A 466 13.30 22.50 -17.07
CA LYS A 466 13.86 23.78 -16.65
C LYS A 466 13.42 24.87 -17.63
N GLU A 467 12.62 25.81 -17.15
CA GLU A 467 12.34 27.06 -17.86
C GLU A 467 13.57 27.98 -17.86
N GLU A 468 13.76 28.71 -18.97
CA GLU A 468 14.89 29.65 -19.18
C GLU A 468 14.71 31.03 -18.52
#